data_AF-A0A6A6KEQ9-F1
#
_entry.id   AF-A0A6A6KEQ9-F1
#
_cell.length_a   1.000
_cell.length_b   1.000
_cell.length_c   1.000
_cell.angle_alpha   90.00
_cell.angle_beta   90.00
_cell.angle_gamma   90.00
#
_symmetry.space_group_name_H-M   'P 1'
#
loop_
_entity.id
_entity.type
_entity.pdbx_description
1 polymer ?
#
loop_
_entity_poly.entity_id
_entity_poly.type
_entity_poly.pdbx_seq_one_letter_code
_entity_poly.pdbx_strand_id
1 'polypeptide(L)'
;MLLSGTCMSSMDKDEEDDNSYEVLRIAVKEHRNTMKEYYKAAIDAFVKGDHARAHKLLEQGQFFNKKAREADDKSCQKLIETSRDDEVVSVKLHDLEPKESLDLMRRHLTSLCGIPSIKYLRVIMESNGEDTTKGKRKKLMEMEDADMLRNFPEQIMKQLEKESIEWNEEENGKTILIKVDVIDPKRLSFAKKYGVGNDNKRGPTPANVGYHF
;
A
#
# COMPACT_ATOMS: atom_id res chain seq x y z
N MET A 1 4.38 26.09 -49.07
CA MET A 1 3.15 25.66 -48.37
C MET A 1 3.29 24.18 -48.01
N LEU A 2 2.77 23.78 -46.85
CA LEU A 2 2.54 22.38 -46.46
C LEU A 2 1.17 21.94 -47.05
N LEU A 3 0.73 20.68 -47.08
CA LEU A 3 1.22 19.38 -46.53
C LEU A 3 1.47 18.40 -47.73
N SER A 4 1.61 17.06 -47.65
CA SER A 4 1.45 16.07 -46.57
C SER A 4 2.40 14.88 -46.75
N GLY A 5 3.10 14.50 -45.67
CA GLY A 5 3.72 13.19 -45.56
C GLY A 5 2.79 12.23 -44.83
N THR A 6 2.53 11.06 -45.40
CA THR A 6 1.80 9.98 -44.71
C THR A 6 2.69 9.37 -43.64
N CYS A 7 2.51 9.76 -42.38
CA CYS A 7 2.99 8.97 -41.26
C CYS A 7 1.97 7.87 -40.95
N MET A 8 2.32 6.62 -41.29
CA MET A 8 1.73 5.46 -40.64
C MET A 8 2.09 5.55 -39.15
N SER A 9 1.14 5.98 -38.31
CA SER A 9 1.27 5.74 -36.87
C SER A 9 1.27 4.23 -36.66
N SER A 10 2.35 3.72 -36.08
CA SER A 10 2.42 2.36 -35.57
C SER A 10 1.20 2.10 -34.70
N MET A 11 0.34 1.16 -35.14
CA MET A 11 -0.60 0.52 -34.24
C MET A 11 0.23 -0.38 -33.35
N ASP A 12 0.72 0.17 -32.24
CA ASP A 12 1.13 -0.64 -31.11
C ASP A 12 -0.11 -1.43 -30.71
N LYS A 13 -0.08 -2.72 -31.03
CA LYS A 13 -1.09 -3.66 -30.60
C LYS A 13 -0.81 -3.91 -29.13
N ASP A 14 -1.51 -3.16 -28.28
CA ASP A 14 -1.78 -3.64 -26.94
C ASP A 14 -2.39 -5.04 -27.09
N GLU A 15 -1.61 -6.08 -26.77
CA GLU A 15 -2.18 -7.40 -26.55
C GLU A 15 -3.15 -7.24 -25.38
N GLU A 16 -4.45 -7.46 -25.61
CA GLU A 16 -5.42 -7.52 -24.51
C GLU A 16 -4.95 -8.61 -23.54
N ASP A 17 -4.36 -8.19 -22.42
CA ASP A 17 -4.01 -9.08 -21.33
C ASP A 17 -5.34 -9.60 -20.75
N ASP A 18 -5.79 -10.73 -21.27
CA ASP A 18 -6.94 -11.53 -20.82
C ASP A 18 -6.88 -11.83 -19.30
N ASN A 19 -5.74 -11.60 -18.66
CA ASN A 19 -5.47 -11.81 -17.24
C ASN A 19 -5.02 -10.48 -16.55
N SER A 20 -5.43 -9.33 -17.09
CA SER A 20 -5.37 -8.02 -16.42
C SER A 20 -6.42 -7.93 -15.29
N TYR A 21 -6.20 -7.04 -14.33
CA TYR A 21 -7.09 -6.86 -13.18
C TYR A 21 -8.51 -6.52 -13.63
N GLU A 22 -8.68 -5.55 -14.53
CA GLU A 22 -9.98 -5.08 -15.02
C GLU A 22 -10.77 -6.21 -15.69
N VAL A 23 -10.11 -6.97 -16.58
CA VAL A 23 -10.70 -8.12 -17.27
C VAL A 23 -11.15 -9.19 -16.27
N LEU A 24 -10.31 -9.51 -15.28
CA LEU A 24 -10.66 -10.44 -14.22
C LEU A 24 -11.84 -9.94 -13.36
N ARG A 25 -11.92 -8.63 -13.05
CA ARG A 25 -13.07 -8.05 -12.32
C ARG A 25 -14.37 -8.11 -13.12
N ILE A 26 -14.30 -7.94 -14.44
CA ILE A 26 -15.45 -8.13 -15.34
C ILE A 26 -15.89 -9.61 -15.33
N ALA A 27 -14.96 -10.55 -15.50
CA ALA A 27 -15.25 -11.99 -15.45
C ALA A 27 -15.87 -12.43 -14.12
N VAL A 28 -15.37 -11.92 -12.97
CA VAL A 28 -15.98 -12.15 -11.64
C VAL A 28 -17.46 -11.72 -11.62
N LYS A 29 -17.76 -10.54 -12.17
CA LYS A 29 -19.12 -9.99 -12.19
C LYS A 29 -20.05 -10.83 -13.07
N GLU A 30 -19.60 -11.20 -14.27
CA GLU A 30 -20.36 -12.04 -15.20
C GLU A 30 -20.64 -13.42 -14.61
N HIS A 31 -19.60 -14.13 -14.14
CA HIS A 31 -19.77 -15.43 -13.51
C HIS A 31 -20.65 -15.37 -12.25
N ARG A 32 -20.58 -14.29 -11.45
CA ARG A 32 -21.50 -14.08 -10.32
C ARG A 32 -22.95 -13.84 -10.74
N ASN A 33 -23.19 -13.23 -11.89
CA ASN A 33 -24.54 -13.04 -12.43
C ASN A 33 -25.11 -14.37 -12.94
N THR A 34 -24.37 -15.07 -13.80
CA THR A 34 -24.76 -16.38 -14.34
C THR A 34 -24.99 -17.43 -13.24
N MET A 35 -24.16 -17.44 -12.19
CA MET A 35 -24.35 -18.27 -10.99
C MET A 35 -25.72 -18.03 -10.32
N LYS A 36 -26.11 -16.75 -10.15
CA LYS A 36 -27.40 -16.40 -9.53
C LYS A 36 -28.58 -16.82 -10.40
N GLU A 37 -28.46 -16.70 -11.72
CA GLU A 37 -29.49 -17.14 -12.68
C GLU A 37 -29.71 -18.66 -12.60
N TYR A 38 -28.62 -19.44 -12.59
CA TYR A 38 -28.70 -20.90 -12.44
C TYR A 38 -29.29 -21.32 -11.08
N TYR A 39 -28.88 -20.70 -9.97
CA TYR A 39 -29.45 -21.00 -8.66
C TYR A 39 -30.93 -20.60 -8.56
N LYS A 40 -31.35 -19.46 -9.13
CA LYS A 40 -32.76 -19.08 -9.21
C LYS A 40 -33.56 -20.11 -10.02
N ALA A 41 -33.06 -20.51 -11.19
CA ALA A 41 -33.70 -21.52 -12.03
C ALA A 41 -33.75 -22.91 -11.36
N ALA A 42 -32.74 -23.27 -10.56
CA ALA A 42 -32.73 -24.51 -9.77
C ALA A 42 -33.83 -24.50 -8.70
N ILE A 43 -34.01 -23.39 -7.98
CA ILE A 43 -35.11 -23.20 -7.02
C ILE A 43 -36.46 -23.28 -7.73
N ASP A 44 -36.63 -22.58 -8.86
CA ASP A 44 -37.87 -22.60 -9.65
C ASP A 44 -38.22 -24.00 -10.16
N ALA A 45 -37.22 -24.82 -10.54
CA ALA A 45 -37.41 -26.21 -10.95
C ALA A 45 -37.76 -27.11 -9.75
N PHE A 46 -37.12 -26.91 -8.59
CA PHE A 46 -37.38 -27.66 -7.37
C PHE A 46 -38.80 -27.43 -6.85
N VAL A 47 -39.27 -26.18 -6.84
CA VAL A 47 -40.65 -25.81 -6.44
C VAL A 47 -41.70 -26.43 -7.38
N LYS A 48 -41.34 -26.70 -8.64
CA LYS A 48 -42.19 -27.39 -9.63
C LYS A 48 -42.11 -28.93 -9.54
N GLY A 49 -41.35 -29.48 -8.60
CA GLY A 49 -41.15 -30.93 -8.44
C GLY A 49 -40.18 -31.56 -9.45
N ASP A 50 -39.56 -30.78 -10.34
CA ASP A 50 -38.56 -31.28 -11.31
C ASP A 50 -37.18 -31.33 -10.65
N HIS A 51 -37.03 -32.26 -9.70
CA HIS A 51 -35.80 -32.42 -8.91
C HIS A 51 -34.58 -32.78 -9.77
N ALA A 52 -34.78 -33.52 -10.87
CA ALA A 52 -33.71 -33.90 -11.79
C ALA A 52 -33.16 -32.68 -12.54
N ARG A 53 -34.01 -31.76 -13.00
CA ARG A 53 -33.59 -30.49 -13.58
C ARG A 53 -33.02 -29.54 -12.54
N ALA A 54 -33.62 -29.48 -11.35
CA ALA A 54 -33.11 -28.66 -10.25
C ALA A 54 -31.66 -29.01 -9.90
N HIS A 55 -31.34 -30.31 -9.82
CA HIS A 55 -29.99 -30.79 -9.56
C HIS A 55 -29.00 -30.36 -10.66
N LYS A 56 -29.34 -30.57 -11.94
CA LYS A 56 -28.48 -30.13 -13.07
C LYS A 56 -28.24 -28.61 -13.08
N LEU A 57 -29.26 -27.81 -12.75
CA LEU A 57 -29.11 -26.35 -12.66
C LEU A 57 -28.26 -25.93 -11.46
N LEU A 58 -28.33 -26.66 -10.34
CA LEU A 58 -27.45 -26.46 -9.18
C LEU A 58 -25.98 -26.73 -9.54
N GLU A 59 -25.68 -27.81 -10.26
CA GLU A 59 -24.33 -28.13 -10.75
C GLU A 59 -23.77 -27.02 -11.65
N GLN A 60 -24.57 -26.48 -12.57
CA GLN A 60 -24.18 -25.35 -13.41
C GLN A 60 -23.89 -24.08 -12.57
N GLY A 61 -24.74 -23.77 -11.59
CA GLY A 61 -24.49 -22.66 -10.67
C GLY A 61 -23.21 -22.83 -9.85
N GLN A 62 -22.89 -24.06 -9.41
CA GLN A 62 -21.64 -24.38 -8.72
C GLN A 62 -20.42 -24.24 -9.63
N PHE A 63 -20.53 -24.62 -10.91
CA PHE A 63 -19.46 -24.43 -11.91
C PHE A 63 -19.13 -22.94 -12.11
N PHE A 64 -20.15 -22.09 -12.28
CA PHE A 64 -19.94 -20.64 -12.36
C PHE A 64 -19.50 -20.01 -11.02
N ASN A 65 -19.88 -20.59 -9.86
CA ASN A 65 -19.34 -20.19 -8.57
C ASN A 65 -17.83 -20.42 -8.48
N LYS A 66 -17.36 -21.60 -8.92
CA LYS A 66 -15.93 -21.93 -8.95
C LYS A 66 -15.16 -20.96 -9.85
N LYS A 67 -15.62 -20.73 -11.09
CA LYS A 67 -15.00 -19.76 -12.00
C LYS A 67 -14.98 -18.34 -11.42
N ALA A 68 -16.07 -17.90 -10.78
CA ALA A 68 -16.14 -16.59 -10.14
C ALA A 68 -15.09 -16.44 -9.02
N ARG A 69 -14.81 -17.51 -8.26
CA ARG A 69 -13.76 -17.51 -7.22
C ARG A 69 -12.37 -17.48 -7.83
N GLU A 70 -12.11 -18.33 -8.82
CA GLU A 70 -10.80 -18.38 -9.50
C GLU A 70 -10.42 -17.03 -10.13
N ALA A 71 -11.38 -16.30 -10.71
CA ALA A 71 -11.15 -14.96 -11.23
C ALA A 71 -10.98 -13.90 -10.11
N ASP A 72 -11.67 -14.03 -8.97
CA ASP A 72 -11.55 -13.14 -7.80
C ASP A 72 -10.14 -13.28 -7.21
N ASP A 73 -9.71 -14.53 -6.95
CA ASP A 73 -8.39 -14.89 -6.42
C ASP A 73 -7.26 -14.39 -7.34
N LYS A 74 -7.36 -14.61 -8.66
CA LYS A 74 -6.43 -14.06 -9.66
C LYS A 74 -6.41 -12.53 -9.66
N SER A 75 -7.56 -11.86 -9.53
CA SER A 75 -7.61 -10.39 -9.50
C SER A 75 -6.90 -9.84 -8.25
N CYS A 76 -7.07 -10.50 -7.10
CA CYS A 76 -6.34 -10.18 -5.87
C CYS A 76 -4.83 -10.41 -6.03
N GLN A 77 -4.42 -11.50 -6.69
CA GLN A 77 -3.01 -11.73 -6.99
C GLN A 77 -2.43 -10.64 -7.90
N LYS A 78 -3.14 -10.22 -8.95
CA LYS A 78 -2.69 -9.15 -9.86
C LYS A 78 -2.46 -7.83 -9.12
N LEU A 79 -3.32 -7.46 -8.16
CA LEU A 79 -3.12 -6.28 -7.30
C LEU A 79 -1.81 -6.37 -6.51
N ILE A 80 -1.54 -7.53 -5.90
CA ILE A 80 -0.30 -7.79 -5.15
C ILE A 80 0.92 -7.77 -6.09
N GLU A 81 0.77 -8.23 -7.33
CA GLU A 81 1.84 -8.20 -8.33
C GLU A 81 2.13 -6.79 -8.84
N THR A 82 1.10 -5.96 -9.07
CA THR A 82 1.30 -4.53 -9.38
C THR A 82 1.89 -3.74 -8.21
N SER A 83 1.68 -4.19 -6.96
CA SER A 83 2.34 -3.62 -5.77
C SER A 83 3.69 -4.29 -5.43
N ARG A 84 4.31 -5.03 -6.37
CA ARG A 84 5.69 -5.55 -6.21
C ARG A 84 6.76 -4.61 -6.74
N ASP A 85 6.40 -3.61 -7.56
CA ASP A 85 7.24 -2.40 -7.66
C ASP A 85 7.49 -1.89 -6.23
N ASP A 86 8.72 -1.48 -5.96
CA ASP A 86 9.19 -1.16 -4.62
C ASP A 86 8.35 0.00 -4.03
N GLU A 87 7.29 -0.29 -3.27
CA GLU A 87 6.35 0.75 -2.81
C GLU A 87 7.07 1.71 -1.85
N VAL A 88 7.45 2.89 -2.38
CA VAL A 88 8.19 3.92 -1.65
C VAL A 88 7.22 4.92 -1.03
N VAL A 89 6.92 4.74 0.26
CA VAL A 89 6.16 5.75 1.01
C VAL A 89 7.04 6.97 1.24
N SER A 90 6.59 8.14 0.83
CA SER A 90 7.35 9.40 0.96
C SER A 90 6.78 10.31 2.04
N VAL A 91 7.64 10.83 2.92
CA VAL A 91 7.26 11.73 4.02
C VAL A 91 8.13 12.98 3.99
N LYS A 92 7.49 14.16 3.99
CA LYS A 92 8.17 15.46 4.12
C LYS A 92 8.24 15.85 5.59
N LEU A 93 9.43 16.23 6.05
CA LEU A 93 9.69 16.62 7.44
C LEU A 93 10.15 18.08 7.61
N HIS A 94 10.43 18.79 6.52
CA HIS A 94 10.92 20.18 6.56
C HIS A 94 9.84 21.24 6.84
N ASP A 95 8.56 20.91 6.64
CA ASP A 95 7.42 21.81 6.85
C ASP A 95 6.93 21.83 8.33
N LEU A 96 7.63 21.14 9.24
CA LEU A 96 7.19 20.84 10.61
C LEU A 96 8.27 21.22 11.63
N GLU A 97 7.87 21.48 12.88
CA GLU A 97 8.83 21.75 13.95
C GLU A 97 9.72 20.51 14.22
N PRO A 98 11.03 20.66 14.51
CA PRO A 98 11.97 19.54 14.64
C PRO A 98 11.50 18.38 15.55
N LYS A 99 10.78 18.71 16.63
CA LYS A 99 10.20 17.74 17.56
C LYS A 99 9.01 16.98 16.96
N GLU A 100 8.13 17.68 16.25
CA GLU A 100 6.99 17.10 15.55
C GLU A 100 7.47 16.20 14.41
N SER A 101 8.45 16.66 13.65
CA SER A 101 9.08 15.91 12.55
C SER A 101 9.74 14.60 13.04
N LEU A 102 10.43 14.63 14.17
CA LEU A 102 11.04 13.44 14.77
C LEU A 102 9.98 12.46 15.30
N ASP A 103 8.93 12.95 15.95
CA ASP A 103 7.81 12.11 16.41
C ASP A 103 6.95 11.59 15.24
N LEU A 104 6.86 12.31 14.13
CA LEU A 104 6.25 11.88 12.89
C LEU A 104 7.05 10.74 12.25
N MET A 105 8.37 10.91 12.11
CA MET A 105 9.27 9.85 11.61
C MET A 105 9.15 8.58 12.45
N ARG A 106 9.20 8.69 13.79
CA ARG A 106 9.02 7.56 14.71
C ARG A 106 7.67 6.87 14.52
N ARG A 107 6.59 7.63 14.32
CA ARG A 107 5.26 7.09 14.05
C ARG A 107 5.23 6.30 12.75
N HIS A 108 5.79 6.85 11.66
CA HIS A 108 5.89 6.15 10.37
C HIS A 108 6.73 4.88 10.45
N LEU A 109 7.92 4.92 11.06
CA LEU A 109 8.73 3.72 11.30
C LEU A 109 7.96 2.68 12.12
N THR A 110 7.27 3.08 13.19
CA THR A 110 6.49 2.14 14.00
C THR A 110 5.32 1.50 13.24
N SER A 111 4.71 2.22 12.29
CA SER A 111 3.55 1.73 11.53
C SER A 111 3.89 1.00 10.23
N LEU A 112 5.03 1.31 9.60
CA LEU A 112 5.39 0.80 8.26
C LEU A 112 6.43 -0.33 8.31
N CYS A 113 7.26 -0.37 9.35
CA CYS A 113 8.28 -1.42 9.46
C CYS A 113 7.66 -2.82 9.60
N GLY A 114 8.25 -3.78 8.88
CA GLY A 114 7.80 -5.17 8.88
C GLY A 114 6.56 -5.46 8.02
N ILE A 115 6.07 -4.48 7.23
CA ILE A 115 5.00 -4.70 6.23
C ILE A 115 5.65 -5.12 4.90
N PRO A 116 5.47 -6.37 4.40
CA PRO A 116 6.22 -6.85 3.24
C PRO A 116 5.93 -6.15 1.90
N SER A 117 4.80 -5.45 1.78
CA SER A 117 4.48 -4.66 0.58
C SER A 117 5.19 -3.31 0.54
N ILE A 118 5.56 -2.75 1.71
CA ILE A 118 6.17 -1.43 1.83
C ILE A 118 7.66 -1.61 2.05
N LYS A 119 8.44 -1.55 0.97
CA LYS A 119 9.88 -1.83 1.03
C LYS A 119 10.68 -0.64 1.54
N TYR A 120 10.31 0.58 1.15
CA TYR A 120 11.08 1.77 1.51
C TYR A 120 10.24 2.92 2.06
N LEU A 121 10.81 3.61 3.04
CA LEU A 121 10.37 4.91 3.52
C LEU A 121 11.37 5.97 3.05
N ARG A 122 10.93 6.86 2.16
CA ARG A 122 11.68 8.04 1.69
C ARG A 122 11.36 9.22 2.59
N VAL A 123 12.37 9.79 3.23
CA VAL A 123 12.23 10.91 4.17
C VAL A 123 12.92 12.14 3.58
N ILE A 124 12.14 13.19 3.31
CA ILE A 124 12.60 14.43 2.68
C ILE A 124 12.85 15.47 3.79
N MET A 125 14.12 15.75 4.06
CA MET A 125 14.59 16.55 5.20
C MET A 125 14.84 18.02 4.86
N GLU A 126 15.14 18.36 3.60
CA GLU A 126 15.34 19.73 3.14
C GLU A 126 14.45 20.04 1.92
N SER A 127 13.96 21.28 1.80
CA SER A 127 13.25 21.73 0.61
C SER A 127 14.24 22.15 -0.49
N ASN A 128 13.80 22.15 -1.75
CA ASN A 128 14.69 22.42 -2.88
C ASN A 128 14.93 23.93 -3.10
N GLY A 129 15.56 24.56 -2.11
CA GLY A 129 16.10 25.92 -2.20
C GLY A 129 17.31 25.97 -3.14
N GLU A 130 17.29 26.98 -4.01
CA GLU A 130 18.23 27.18 -5.12
C GLU A 130 19.70 27.30 -4.67
N ASP A 131 20.61 26.86 -5.54
CA ASP A 131 22.05 26.69 -5.28
C ASP A 131 22.78 28.04 -5.08
N THR A 132 22.66 28.60 -3.87
CA THR A 132 23.13 29.96 -3.54
C THR A 132 24.38 29.96 -2.66
N THR A 133 25.51 29.66 -3.33
CA THR A 133 26.87 30.10 -2.97
C THR A 133 27.53 29.48 -1.72
N LYS A 134 28.65 28.79 -1.96
CA LYS A 134 29.62 28.26 -0.96
C LYS A 134 30.33 29.33 -0.09
N GLY A 135 29.81 30.56 -0.01
CA GLY A 135 30.49 31.70 0.64
C GLY A 135 29.68 32.46 1.71
N LYS A 136 28.35 32.30 1.81
CA LYS A 136 27.50 33.11 2.71
C LYS A 136 26.77 32.34 3.82
N ARG A 137 26.93 31.02 3.90
CA ARG A 137 26.36 30.14 4.96
C ARG A 137 26.83 30.42 6.40
N LYS A 138 27.52 31.54 6.67
CA LYS A 138 28.01 31.94 8.01
C LYS A 138 27.43 33.28 8.52
N LYS A 139 26.52 33.94 7.79
CA LYS A 139 26.01 35.28 8.17
C LYS A 139 24.47 35.47 8.11
N LEU A 140 23.69 34.42 7.88
CA LEU A 140 22.27 34.36 8.27
C LEU A 140 22.07 33.35 9.41
N MET A 141 22.95 33.42 10.40
CA MET A 141 22.93 32.59 11.62
C MET A 141 22.90 33.49 12.88
N GLU A 142 22.30 34.67 12.77
CA GLU A 142 22.11 35.60 13.90
C GLU A 142 20.62 35.61 14.29
N MET A 143 20.16 34.47 14.83
CA MET A 143 18.92 34.31 15.61
C MET A 143 19.01 32.97 16.35
N GLU A 144 18.68 32.95 17.64
CA GLU A 144 18.96 31.83 18.56
C GLU A 144 18.18 30.55 18.21
N ASP A 145 17.10 30.66 17.43
CA ASP A 145 16.29 29.55 16.93
C ASP A 145 16.90 28.81 15.72
N ALA A 146 17.88 29.41 15.02
CA ALA A 146 18.44 28.85 13.78
C ALA A 146 19.27 27.57 14.03
N ASP A 147 19.86 27.41 15.22
CA ASP A 147 20.58 26.19 15.59
C ASP A 147 19.64 24.99 15.78
N MET A 148 18.34 25.21 16.06
CA MET A 148 17.39 24.09 16.18
C MET A 148 17.09 23.46 14.80
N LEU A 149 16.90 24.29 13.77
CA LEU A 149 16.70 23.87 12.38
C LEU A 149 17.95 23.17 11.83
N ARG A 150 19.14 23.70 12.14
CA ARG A 150 20.40 23.16 11.64
C ARG A 150 20.75 21.77 12.19
N ASN A 151 20.32 21.47 13.42
CA ASN A 151 20.56 20.18 14.08
C ASN A 151 19.49 19.11 13.76
N PHE A 152 18.43 19.44 13.01
CA PHE A 152 17.32 18.53 12.79
C PHE A 152 17.69 17.26 11.98
N PRO A 153 18.40 17.34 10.83
CA PRO A 153 18.88 16.14 10.12
C PRO A 153 19.80 15.26 10.98
N GLU A 154 20.65 15.88 11.83
CA GLU A 154 21.49 15.12 12.75
C GLU A 154 20.67 14.33 13.80
N GLN A 155 19.52 14.86 14.24
CA GLN A 155 18.64 14.15 15.18
C GLN A 155 17.97 12.93 14.52
N ILE A 156 17.64 13.02 13.23
CA ILE A 156 17.19 11.86 12.44
C ILE A 156 18.29 10.81 12.38
N MET A 157 19.50 11.19 11.93
CA MET A 157 20.64 10.26 11.79
C MET A 157 20.98 9.58 13.12
N LYS A 158 21.15 10.35 14.21
CA LYS A 158 21.38 9.81 15.57
C LYS A 158 20.27 8.87 16.03
N GLN A 159 19.02 9.10 15.62
CA GLN A 159 17.91 8.21 15.92
C GLN A 159 17.97 6.92 15.09
N LEU A 160 18.41 6.94 13.83
CA LEU A 160 18.58 5.73 13.02
C LEU A 160 19.79 4.89 13.49
N GLU A 161 20.92 5.52 13.77
CA GLU A 161 22.12 4.89 14.37
C GLU A 161 21.75 4.16 15.67
N LYS A 162 21.01 4.83 16.56
CA LYS A 162 20.58 4.27 17.85
C LYS A 162 19.73 3.00 17.71
N GLU A 163 18.86 2.93 16.70
CA GLU A 163 18.06 1.73 16.43
C GLU A 163 18.80 0.72 15.53
N SER A 164 20.05 1.00 15.13
CA SER A 164 20.85 0.21 14.17
C SER A 164 20.13 0.00 12.82
N ILE A 165 19.51 1.08 12.32
CA ILE A 165 18.84 1.11 11.02
C ILE A 165 19.83 1.66 9.99
N GLU A 166 20.01 0.95 8.88
CA GLU A 166 20.75 1.44 7.71
C GLU A 166 19.85 2.32 6.83
N TRP A 167 20.41 3.38 6.24
CA TRP A 167 19.75 4.25 5.27
C TRP A 167 20.68 4.56 4.10
N ASN A 168 20.10 4.82 2.93
CA ASN A 168 20.82 5.38 1.79
C ASN A 168 20.54 6.87 1.68
N GLU A 169 21.56 7.69 1.46
CA GLU A 169 21.39 9.12 1.16
C GLU A 169 21.15 9.35 -0.33
N GLU A 170 20.16 10.17 -0.64
CA GLU A 170 19.81 10.62 -1.98
C GLU A 170 19.89 12.16 -2.04
N GLU A 171 19.91 12.72 -3.26
CA GLU A 171 19.82 14.17 -3.50
C GLU A 171 20.86 15.01 -2.70
N ASN A 172 22.08 14.46 -2.53
CA ASN A 172 23.17 15.07 -1.78
C ASN A 172 22.81 15.34 -0.28
N GLY A 173 22.15 14.37 0.35
CA GLY A 173 21.82 14.37 1.78
C GLY A 173 20.51 15.07 2.14
N LYS A 174 19.76 15.57 1.15
CA LYS A 174 18.43 16.20 1.37
C LYS A 174 17.33 15.18 1.65
N THR A 175 17.49 13.97 1.13
CA THR A 175 16.53 12.87 1.21
C THR A 175 17.26 11.61 1.67
N ILE A 176 16.62 10.81 2.53
CA ILE A 176 17.11 9.47 2.90
C ILE A 176 16.09 8.40 2.56
N LEU A 177 16.57 7.23 2.15
CA LEU A 177 15.78 6.06 1.83
C LEU A 177 16.08 4.97 2.86
N ILE A 178 15.08 4.64 3.68
CA ILE A 178 15.16 3.63 4.74
C ILE A 178 14.47 2.37 4.26
N LYS A 179 15.12 1.21 4.36
CA LYS A 179 14.51 -0.09 4.02
C LYS A 179 13.70 -0.61 5.21
N VAL A 180 12.36 -0.59 5.11
CA VAL A 180 11.46 -0.81 6.27
C VAL A 180 10.85 -2.21 6.34
N ASP A 181 10.76 -2.95 5.23
CA ASP A 181 10.26 -4.34 5.20
C ASP A 181 11.07 -5.30 6.10
N VAL A 182 12.38 -5.03 6.26
CA VAL A 182 13.31 -5.86 7.06
C VAL A 182 13.40 -5.47 8.55
N ILE A 183 12.77 -4.37 8.96
CA ILE A 183 12.87 -3.86 10.33
C ILE A 183 11.72 -4.44 11.17
N ASP A 184 12.03 -5.07 12.31
CA ASP A 184 11.01 -5.48 13.29
C ASP A 184 10.55 -4.24 14.10
N PRO A 185 9.29 -3.77 13.96
CA PRO A 185 8.80 -2.61 14.69
C PRO A 185 8.80 -2.81 16.21
N LYS A 186 8.81 -4.05 16.72
CA LYS A 186 8.86 -4.35 18.17
C LYS A 186 10.25 -4.10 18.78
N ARG A 187 11.31 -4.02 17.96
CA ARG A 187 12.69 -3.73 18.41
C ARG A 187 12.98 -2.24 18.57
N LEU A 188 12.18 -1.36 17.97
CA LEU A 188 12.35 0.09 18.02
C LEU A 188 12.14 0.60 19.45
N SER A 189 13.08 1.40 19.97
CA SER A 189 13.05 1.87 21.36
C SER A 189 11.84 2.75 21.70
N PHE A 190 11.19 3.31 20.68
CA PHE A 190 9.97 4.13 20.78
C PHE A 190 8.66 3.37 20.50
N ALA A 191 8.69 2.08 20.13
CA ALA A 191 7.51 1.30 19.71
C ALA A 191 6.34 1.34 20.72
N LYS A 192 6.66 1.27 22.02
CA LYS A 192 5.68 1.30 23.12
C LYS A 192 4.88 2.61 23.18
N LYS A 193 5.43 3.73 22.71
CA LYS A 193 4.77 5.05 22.70
C LYS A 193 3.61 5.09 21.70
N TYR A 194 3.67 4.29 20.64
CA TYR A 194 2.71 4.30 19.53
C TYR A 194 1.86 3.03 19.45
N GLY A 195 1.71 2.29 20.56
CA GLY A 195 0.74 1.19 20.68
C GLY A 195 1.23 -0.19 20.23
N VAL A 196 2.49 -0.35 19.81
CA VAL A 196 3.08 -1.68 19.57
C VAL A 196 3.43 -2.32 20.92
N GLY A 197 2.41 -2.94 21.52
CA GLY A 197 2.43 -3.38 22.93
C GLY A 197 1.67 -4.67 23.19
N ASN A 198 2.35 -5.80 22.96
CA ASN A 198 2.06 -7.15 23.47
C ASN A 198 0.59 -7.63 23.39
N ASP A 199 0.25 -8.30 22.27
CA ASP A 199 -1.10 -8.70 21.88
C ASP A 199 -1.82 -9.69 22.84
N ASN A 200 -1.09 -10.27 23.80
CA ASN A 200 -1.55 -11.27 24.79
C ASN A 200 -2.62 -10.79 25.81
N LYS A 201 -3.31 -9.68 25.59
CA LYS A 201 -4.41 -9.20 26.46
C LYS A 201 -5.76 -8.98 25.76
N ARG A 202 -5.87 -9.23 24.45
CA ARG A 202 -7.16 -9.22 23.74
C ARG A 202 -7.72 -10.63 23.62
N GLY A 203 -8.12 -11.21 24.75
CA GLY A 203 -9.04 -12.36 24.72
C GLY A 203 -10.38 -11.93 24.09
N PRO A 204 -11.06 -12.81 23.32
CA PRO A 204 -12.31 -12.45 22.68
C PRO A 204 -13.37 -12.17 23.75
N THR A 205 -13.93 -10.95 23.73
CA THR A 205 -15.15 -10.63 24.47
C THR A 205 -16.27 -11.55 23.94
N PRO A 206 -16.93 -12.35 24.79
CA PRO A 206 -17.97 -13.25 24.31
C PRO A 206 -19.13 -12.43 23.73
N ALA A 207 -19.44 -12.68 22.46
CA ALA A 207 -20.61 -12.09 21.82
C ALA A 207 -21.86 -12.56 22.56
N ASN A 208 -22.65 -11.61 23.06
CA ASN A 208 -23.87 -11.92 23.80
C ASN A 208 -24.99 -12.25 22.80
N VAL A 209 -25.02 -13.50 22.32
CA VAL A 209 -25.99 -13.96 21.31
C VAL A 209 -27.32 -14.30 21.99
N GLY A 210 -28.15 -13.29 22.20
CA GLY A 210 -29.53 -13.46 22.63
C GLY A 210 -30.41 -14.03 21.51
N TYR A 211 -30.56 -15.35 21.46
CA TYR A 211 -31.67 -15.99 20.74
C TYR A 211 -32.91 -15.98 21.63
N HIS A 212 -33.92 -15.22 21.23
CA HIS A 212 -35.29 -15.48 21.65
C HIS A 212 -35.96 -16.41 20.64
N PHE A 213 -36.51 -17.52 21.14
CA PHE A 213 -37.49 -18.35 20.47
C PHE A 213 -38.90 -17.78 20.66
#